data_AF-A0A212SAQ2-F1
#
_entry.id   AF-A0A212SAQ2-F1
#
_cell.length_a   1.000
_cell.length_b   1.000
_cell.length_c   1.000
_cell.angle_alpha   90.00
_cell.angle_beta   90.00
_cell.angle_gamma   90.00
#
_symmetry.space_group_name_H-M   'P 1'
#
loop_
_entity.id
_entity.type
_entity.pdbx_description
1 polymer ?
#
loop_
_entity_poly.entity_id
_entity_poly.type
_entity_poly.pdbx_seq_one_letter_code
_entity_poly.pdbx_strand_id
1 'polypeptide(L)'
;MLAARRQIFAAAPDWALSPAGLATLRGGGFLPEGEGRAETAVADEDEEGAGALFADADDPADDDPLAAELAALDAALARTNLALERKPVVAREDRDPLVYDLDWDENERLDQWRDGVAGTADLPPVLAAAIAAVLWDDIEPLQHVDWLGRLLVAALLRQRGKTASHLMCVNSGARAAGRLRRKQGEPVAKILFWLAARSRPPPNRA
;
A
#
# COMPACT_ATOMS: atom_id res chain seq x y z
N MET A 1 2.95 -6.33 -1.90
CA MET A 1 2.08 -5.64 -2.89
C MET A 1 0.60 -5.59 -2.48
N LEU A 2 -0.04 -6.73 -2.14
CA LEU A 2 -1.49 -6.74 -1.86
C LEU A 2 -1.89 -5.91 -0.64
N ALA A 3 -1.24 -6.06 0.51
CA ALA A 3 -1.65 -5.28 1.67
C ALA A 3 -1.17 -3.81 1.64
N ALA A 4 -0.11 -3.46 0.91
CA ALA A 4 0.14 -2.07 0.52
C ALA A 4 -1.02 -1.47 -0.29
N ARG A 5 -1.56 -2.24 -1.25
CA ARG A 5 -2.74 -1.83 -2.02
C ARG A 5 -4.00 -1.72 -1.14
N ARG A 6 -4.20 -2.63 -0.18
CA ARG A 6 -5.30 -2.53 0.79
C ARG A 6 -5.16 -1.30 1.67
N GLN A 7 -3.95 -1.01 2.15
CA GLN A 7 -3.66 0.14 3.00
C GLN A 7 -3.93 1.46 2.26
N ILE A 8 -3.43 1.61 1.02
CA ILE A 8 -3.69 2.78 0.19
C ILE A 8 -5.20 2.99 -0.06
N PHE A 9 -5.94 1.89 -0.22
CA PHE A 9 -7.38 1.98 -0.45
C PHE A 9 -8.17 2.36 0.82
N ALA A 10 -7.77 1.83 1.98
CA ALA A 10 -8.40 2.12 3.27
C ALA A 10 -8.09 3.52 3.80
N ALA A 11 -6.93 4.08 3.44
CA ALA A 11 -6.52 5.43 3.85
C ALA A 11 -7.20 6.54 3.02
N ALA A 12 -7.02 7.79 3.47
CA ALA A 12 -7.44 8.98 2.73
C ALA A 12 -6.83 9.03 1.31
N PRO A 13 -7.53 9.61 0.30
CA PRO A 13 -7.07 9.63 -1.10
C PRO A 13 -5.68 10.24 -1.34
N ASP A 14 -5.27 11.19 -0.50
CA ASP A 14 -4.01 11.93 -0.55
C ASP A 14 -2.89 11.30 0.29
N TRP A 15 -3.23 10.45 1.25
CA TRP A 15 -2.28 9.86 2.20
C TRP A 15 -1.09 9.18 1.52
N ALA A 16 -1.31 8.40 0.46
CA ALA A 16 -0.24 7.61 -0.17
C ALA A 16 0.88 8.44 -0.82
N LEU A 17 0.58 9.69 -1.21
CA LEU A 17 1.56 10.63 -1.77
C LEU A 17 2.13 11.59 -0.71
N SER A 18 1.64 11.52 0.53
CA SER A 18 2.18 12.28 1.65
C SER A 18 3.54 11.73 2.08
N PRO A 19 4.41 12.54 2.72
CA PRO A 19 5.68 12.06 3.28
C PRO A 19 5.49 10.90 4.25
N ALA A 20 4.47 10.96 5.10
CA ALA A 20 4.14 9.91 6.07
C ALA A 20 3.70 8.61 5.38
N GLY A 21 2.84 8.70 4.36
CA GLY A 21 2.40 7.54 3.59
C GLY A 21 3.55 6.87 2.85
N LEU A 22 4.43 7.66 2.22
CA LEU A 22 5.60 7.14 1.54
C LEU A 22 6.61 6.49 2.50
N ALA A 23 6.89 7.10 3.66
CA ALA A 23 7.73 6.50 4.69
C ALA A 23 7.17 5.14 5.15
N THR A 24 5.85 5.06 5.35
CA THR A 24 5.16 3.82 5.73
C THR A 24 5.23 2.76 4.64
N LEU A 25 4.98 3.15 3.38
CA LEU A 25 5.00 2.24 2.23
C LEU A 25 6.42 1.74 1.89
N ARG A 26 7.47 2.49 2.25
CA ARG A 26 8.88 2.09 2.14
C ARG A 26 9.34 1.20 3.29
N GLY A 27 8.99 1.55 4.53
CA GLY A 27 9.42 0.86 5.75
C GLY A 27 8.75 -0.51 5.94
N GLY A 28 7.57 -0.70 5.37
CA GLY A 28 6.84 -1.97 5.38
C GLY A 28 7.45 -2.98 4.42
N GLY A 29 8.41 -3.77 4.91
CA GLY A 29 8.86 -4.98 4.25
C GLY A 29 7.67 -5.91 4.00
N PHE A 30 7.09 -5.83 2.81
CA PHE A 30 6.07 -6.74 2.30
C PHE A 30 6.70 -8.07 1.93
N LEU A 31 7.29 -8.75 2.92
CA LEU A 31 7.39 -10.20 2.93
C LEU A 31 5.99 -10.77 3.21
N PRO A 32 5.66 -11.97 2.70
CA PRO A 32 4.38 -12.60 3.03
C PRO A 32 4.38 -13.03 4.50
N GLU A 33 3.18 -12.93 5.10
CA GLU A 33 2.76 -13.50 6.39
C GLU A 33 3.24 -12.84 7.68
N GLY A 34 2.28 -12.57 8.57
CA GLY A 34 2.47 -12.07 9.93
C GLY A 34 1.65 -10.82 10.22
N GLU A 35 0.64 -10.97 11.06
CA GLU A 35 -0.36 -9.96 11.41
C GLU A 35 0.15 -8.57 11.80
N GLY A 36 -0.66 -7.57 11.44
CA GLY A 36 -0.58 -6.21 11.94
C GLY A 36 -1.89 -5.50 11.63
N ARG A 37 -2.99 -5.97 12.24
CA ARG A 37 -4.31 -5.35 12.18
C ARG A 37 -4.23 -4.00 12.90
N ALA A 38 -4.08 -2.93 12.14
CA ALA A 38 -4.33 -1.58 12.65
C ALA A 38 -5.83 -1.46 12.93
N GLU A 39 -6.14 -1.29 14.21
CA GLU A 39 -7.45 -0.89 14.71
C GLU A 39 -7.92 0.40 14.03
N THR A 40 -9.08 0.35 13.40
CA THR A 40 -9.87 1.54 13.09
C THR A 40 -10.84 1.74 14.24
N ALA A 41 -10.57 2.76 15.05
CA ALA A 41 -11.54 3.35 15.96
C ALA A 41 -12.70 3.97 15.15
N VAL A 42 -13.93 3.63 15.51
CA VAL A 42 -15.12 4.43 15.22
C VAL A 42 -15.93 4.51 16.51
N ALA A 43 -16.17 5.74 16.93
CA ALA A 43 -16.87 6.13 18.14
C ALA A 43 -18.38 5.88 18.04
N ASP A 44 -18.98 5.82 19.24
CA ASP A 44 -20.42 5.81 19.57
C ASP A 44 -21.29 6.71 18.70
N GLU A 45 -22.56 6.28 18.52
CA GLU A 45 -23.75 7.04 18.95
C GLU A 45 -25.04 6.21 18.73
N ASP A 46 -25.63 5.82 19.86
CA ASP A 46 -27.05 5.86 20.27
C ASP A 46 -28.22 5.15 19.53
N GLU A 47 -28.91 4.37 20.37
CA GLU A 47 -30.37 4.30 20.63
C GLU A 47 -31.33 3.35 19.89
N GLU A 48 -32.26 2.86 20.74
CA GLU A 48 -33.57 2.23 20.51
C GLU A 48 -33.69 0.71 20.24
N GLY A 49 -34.14 -0.02 21.28
CA GLY A 49 -35.55 -0.43 21.25
C GLY A 49 -35.89 -1.94 21.20
N ALA A 50 -36.32 -2.43 22.36
CA ALA A 50 -37.37 -3.44 22.58
C ALA A 50 -37.10 -4.94 22.34
N GLY A 51 -37.29 -5.72 23.41
CA GLY A 51 -37.42 -7.18 23.35
C GLY A 51 -37.32 -7.84 24.73
N ALA A 52 -38.29 -7.54 25.59
CA ALA A 52 -38.34 -8.04 26.96
C ALA A 52 -38.56 -9.56 27.06
N LEU A 53 -38.07 -10.09 28.20
CA LEU A 53 -38.50 -11.31 28.91
C LEU A 53 -38.03 -12.64 28.34
N PHE A 54 -37.01 -13.24 28.98
CA PHE A 54 -37.21 -14.43 29.83
C PHE A 54 -36.22 -14.37 30.99
N ALA A 55 -36.78 -14.38 32.21
CA ALA A 55 -36.06 -14.56 33.46
C ALA A 55 -35.88 -16.06 33.76
N ASP A 56 -34.95 -16.32 34.69
CA ASP A 56 -34.61 -17.59 35.35
C ASP A 56 -33.64 -18.53 34.63
N ALA A 57 -32.37 -18.48 35.04
CA ALA A 57 -31.78 -19.52 35.89
C ALA A 57 -30.38 -19.08 36.37
N ASP A 58 -30.20 -19.03 37.69
CA ASP A 58 -28.89 -19.21 38.33
C ASP A 58 -28.30 -20.54 37.85
N ASP A 59 -27.12 -20.54 37.23
CA ASP A 59 -26.22 -21.68 37.18
C ASP A 59 -24.79 -21.14 37.19
N PRO A 60 -23.90 -21.66 38.06
CA PRO A 60 -22.61 -21.05 38.30
C PRO A 60 -21.76 -21.15 37.04
N ALA A 61 -21.15 -20.03 36.69
CA ALA A 61 -20.01 -20.01 35.80
C ALA A 61 -18.96 -20.99 36.34
N ASP A 62 -18.83 -22.14 35.71
CA ASP A 62 -17.61 -22.95 35.65
C ASP A 62 -17.82 -24.05 34.60
N ASP A 63 -16.88 -24.14 33.66
CA ASP A 63 -16.76 -25.16 32.60
C ASP A 63 -17.62 -24.99 31.32
N ASP A 64 -17.59 -23.81 30.68
CA ASP A 64 -17.68 -23.81 29.21
C ASP A 64 -16.33 -24.27 28.66
N PRO A 65 -16.21 -25.51 28.10
CA PRO A 65 -14.95 -26.01 27.56
C PRO A 65 -14.40 -25.07 26.47
N LEU A 66 -15.27 -24.35 25.76
CA LEU A 66 -14.84 -23.38 24.75
C LEU A 66 -14.14 -22.16 25.38
N ALA A 67 -14.62 -21.68 26.53
CA ALA A 67 -14.01 -20.55 27.23
C ALA A 67 -12.61 -20.91 27.75
N ALA A 68 -12.41 -22.15 28.21
CA ALA A 68 -11.10 -22.65 28.62
C ALA A 68 -10.11 -22.73 27.44
N GLU A 69 -10.57 -23.20 26.27
CA GLU A 69 -9.76 -23.25 25.05
C GLU A 69 -9.39 -21.84 24.55
N LEU A 70 -10.31 -20.87 24.63
CA LEU A 70 -10.04 -19.47 24.28
C LEU A 70 -9.04 -18.82 25.25
N ALA A 71 -9.18 -19.06 26.56
CA ALA A 71 -8.24 -18.57 27.55
C ALA A 71 -6.83 -19.18 27.38
N ALA A 72 -6.74 -20.44 26.97
CA ALA A 72 -5.47 -21.09 26.64
C ALA A 72 -4.80 -20.44 25.40
N LEU A 73 -5.61 -20.05 24.41
CA LEU A 73 -5.17 -19.33 23.21
C LEU A 73 -4.66 -17.92 23.54
N ASP A 74 -5.37 -17.19 24.39
CA ASP A 74 -4.95 -15.87 24.86
C ASP A 74 -3.66 -15.95 25.68
N ALA A 75 -3.50 -16.97 26.52
CA ALA A 75 -2.26 -17.21 27.27
C ALA A 75 -1.08 -17.55 26.35
N ALA A 76 -1.33 -18.27 25.26
CA ALA A 76 -0.31 -18.56 24.24
C ALA A 76 0.11 -17.28 23.50
N LEU A 77 -0.85 -16.42 23.12
CA LEU A 77 -0.60 -15.11 22.49
C LEU A 77 0.15 -14.15 23.42
N ALA A 78 -0.21 -14.11 24.69
CA ALA A 78 0.50 -13.30 25.68
C ALA A 78 1.95 -13.77 25.85
N ARG A 79 2.19 -15.09 25.84
CA ARG A 79 3.55 -15.66 25.91
C ARG A 79 4.37 -15.35 24.67
N THR A 80 3.79 -15.38 23.47
CA THR A 80 4.51 -15.02 22.24
C THR A 80 4.80 -13.52 22.18
N ASN A 81 3.85 -12.66 22.53
CA ASN A 81 4.07 -11.22 22.59
C ASN A 81 5.18 -10.86 23.58
N LEU A 82 5.15 -11.43 24.78
CA LEU A 82 6.18 -11.21 25.79
C LEU A 82 7.56 -11.76 25.34
N ALA A 83 7.58 -12.86 24.57
CA ALA A 83 8.82 -13.37 23.95
C ALA A 83 9.34 -12.48 22.81
N LEU A 84 8.45 -11.83 22.05
CA LEU A 84 8.80 -10.85 21.01
C LEU A 84 9.32 -9.55 21.62
N GLU A 85 8.70 -9.06 22.70
CA GLU A 85 9.11 -7.86 23.43
C GLU A 85 10.44 -8.03 24.16
N ARG A 86 10.75 -9.24 24.65
CA ARG A 86 12.03 -9.56 25.31
C ARG A 86 13.18 -9.81 24.36
N LYS A 87 12.91 -10.01 23.07
CA LYS A 87 13.96 -10.02 22.06
C LYS A 87 14.29 -8.55 21.79
N PRO A 88 15.55 -8.09 21.94
CA PRO A 88 15.90 -6.79 21.39
C PRO A 88 15.47 -6.84 19.93
N VAL A 89 14.72 -5.82 19.48
CA VAL A 89 14.56 -5.54 18.06
C VAL A 89 15.99 -5.44 17.55
N VAL A 90 16.48 -6.53 16.96
CA VAL A 90 17.78 -6.54 16.31
C VAL A 90 17.63 -5.44 15.28
N ALA A 91 18.29 -4.31 15.54
CA ALA A 91 18.50 -3.28 14.54
C ALA A 91 18.90 -4.05 13.29
N ARG A 92 18.16 -3.80 12.22
CA ARG A 92 18.05 -4.62 11.02
C ARG A 92 19.41 -4.80 10.31
N GLU A 93 20.31 -5.55 10.92
CA GLU A 93 21.58 -6.02 10.38
C GLU A 93 21.28 -7.33 9.67
N ASP A 94 20.75 -7.20 8.45
CA ASP A 94 20.95 -8.13 7.34
C ASP A 94 20.08 -7.69 6.16
N ARG A 95 20.39 -6.51 5.63
CA ARG A 95 20.21 -6.26 4.20
C ARG A 95 21.60 -6.35 3.60
N ASP A 96 21.80 -7.34 2.74
CA ASP A 96 23.06 -7.72 2.12
C ASP A 96 23.90 -6.49 1.68
N PRO A 97 25.05 -6.18 2.32
CA PRO A 97 25.80 -4.94 2.06
C PRO A 97 26.49 -4.88 0.69
N LEU A 98 26.43 -5.94 -0.11
CA LEU A 98 27.25 -6.09 -1.32
C LEU A 98 26.64 -5.50 -2.60
N VAL A 99 25.46 -4.88 -2.54
CA VAL A 99 24.87 -4.13 -3.66
C VAL A 99 24.06 -2.93 -3.15
N TYR A 100 24.59 -2.15 -2.20
CA TYR A 100 24.06 -0.81 -1.92
C TYR A 100 25.10 0.20 -2.40
N ASP A 101 24.79 0.96 -3.44
CA ASP A 101 25.54 2.18 -3.71
C ASP A 101 25.33 3.11 -2.52
N LEU A 102 26.39 3.32 -1.73
CA LEU A 102 26.35 4.08 -0.47
C LEU A 102 25.92 5.55 -0.69
N ASP A 103 26.09 6.04 -1.93
CA ASP A 103 25.71 7.39 -2.36
C ASP A 103 24.28 7.47 -2.92
N TRP A 104 23.50 6.39 -2.88
CA TRP A 104 22.13 6.40 -3.38
C TRP A 104 21.14 6.96 -2.36
N ASP A 105 20.82 8.25 -2.51
CA ASP A 105 19.81 8.89 -1.67
C ASP A 105 18.38 8.62 -2.20
N GLU A 106 17.73 7.60 -1.64
CA GLU A 106 16.32 7.29 -1.93
C GLU A 106 15.35 8.40 -1.52
N ASN A 107 15.68 9.20 -0.50
CA ASN A 107 14.81 10.28 -0.05
C ASN A 107 14.85 11.44 -1.06
N GLU A 108 16.05 11.88 -1.42
CA GLU A 108 16.25 12.97 -2.38
C GLU A 108 15.59 12.63 -3.72
N ARG A 109 15.81 11.42 -4.25
CA ARG A 109 15.18 10.98 -5.50
C ARG A 109 13.66 10.88 -5.40
N LEU A 110 13.14 10.42 -4.27
CA LEU A 110 11.69 10.35 -4.08
C LEU A 110 11.08 11.75 -3.99
N ASP A 111 11.75 12.69 -3.34
CA ASP A 111 11.33 14.09 -3.28
C ASP A 111 11.40 14.74 -4.67
N GLN A 112 12.46 14.48 -5.44
CA GLN A 112 12.53 14.88 -6.86
C GLN A 112 11.34 14.35 -7.67
N TRP A 113 10.98 13.07 -7.49
CA TRP A 113 9.82 12.49 -8.16
C TRP A 113 8.52 13.19 -7.72
N ARG A 114 8.34 13.45 -6.43
CA ARG A 114 7.16 14.15 -5.90
C ARG A 114 7.04 15.57 -6.42
N ASP A 115 8.13 16.31 -6.50
CA ASP A 115 8.16 17.67 -7.03
C ASP A 115 7.74 17.66 -8.51
N GLY A 116 8.23 16.69 -9.28
CA GLY A 116 7.79 16.46 -10.65
C GLY A 116 6.29 16.15 -10.76
N VAL A 117 5.73 15.38 -9.83
CA VAL A 117 4.28 15.10 -9.76
C VAL A 117 3.49 16.36 -9.36
N ALA A 118 3.97 17.13 -8.38
CA ALA A 118 3.34 18.35 -7.92
C ALA A 118 3.25 19.40 -9.05
N GLY A 119 4.29 19.48 -9.89
CA GLY A 119 4.31 20.32 -11.10
C GLY A 119 3.25 19.96 -12.16
N THR A 120 2.53 18.85 -12.01
CA THR A 120 1.43 18.45 -12.90
C THR A 120 0.04 18.79 -12.36
N ALA A 121 -0.08 19.62 -11.32
CA ALA A 121 -1.35 19.95 -10.67
C ALA A 121 -2.41 20.46 -11.67
N ASP A 122 -2.01 21.33 -12.60
CA ASP A 122 -2.91 21.95 -13.60
C ASP A 122 -3.23 21.05 -14.79
N LEU A 123 -2.59 19.88 -14.89
CA LEU A 123 -2.78 18.95 -16.00
C LEU A 123 -3.97 18.00 -15.76
N PRO A 124 -4.60 17.49 -16.84
CA PRO A 124 -5.60 16.44 -16.72
C PRO A 124 -5.06 15.24 -15.91
N PRO A 125 -5.85 14.65 -14.99
CA PRO A 125 -5.35 13.62 -14.07
C PRO A 125 -4.71 12.40 -14.74
N VAL A 126 -5.18 12.03 -15.92
CA VAL A 126 -4.64 10.90 -16.69
C VAL A 126 -3.26 11.24 -17.29
N LEU A 127 -3.06 12.49 -17.71
CA LEU A 127 -1.77 12.96 -18.21
C LEU A 127 -0.76 13.10 -17.06
N ALA A 128 -1.19 13.66 -15.92
CA ALA A 128 -0.40 13.72 -14.69
C ALA A 128 0.05 12.32 -14.25
N ALA A 129 -0.85 11.32 -14.29
CA ALA A 129 -0.52 9.93 -14.01
C ALA A 129 0.48 9.31 -15.00
N ALA A 130 0.39 9.65 -16.28
CA ALA A 130 1.34 9.21 -17.29
C ALA A 130 2.74 9.79 -17.04
N ILE A 131 2.82 11.09 -16.74
CA ILE A 131 4.06 11.79 -16.40
C ILE A 131 4.66 11.19 -15.12
N ALA A 132 3.86 11.02 -14.07
CA ALA A 132 4.30 10.40 -12.80
C ALA A 132 4.90 9.01 -13.01
N ALA A 133 4.32 8.20 -13.91
CA ALA A 133 4.84 6.88 -14.23
C ALA A 133 6.18 6.93 -14.99
N VAL A 134 6.32 7.86 -15.94
CA VAL A 134 7.57 8.06 -16.69
C VAL A 134 8.68 8.60 -15.80
N LEU A 135 8.36 9.59 -14.94
CA LEU A 135 9.30 10.14 -13.97
C LEU A 135 9.79 9.07 -12.98
N TRP A 136 8.93 8.15 -12.57
CA TRP A 136 9.35 7.04 -11.72
C TRP A 136 10.38 6.14 -12.41
N ASP A 137 10.15 5.82 -13.70
CA ASP A 137 11.06 4.99 -14.49
C ASP A 137 12.37 5.72 -14.81
N ASP A 138 12.38 7.06 -14.87
CA ASP A 138 13.56 7.86 -15.22
C ASP A 138 14.41 8.24 -13.99
N ILE A 139 13.76 8.54 -12.87
CA ILE A 139 14.44 8.87 -11.60
C ILE A 139 14.84 7.60 -10.85
N GLU A 140 14.06 6.52 -11.02
CA GLU A 140 14.22 5.25 -10.30
C GLU A 140 14.41 5.50 -8.80
N PRO A 141 13.43 6.05 -8.06
CA PRO A 141 13.69 6.54 -6.70
C PRO A 141 13.99 5.43 -5.67
N LEU A 142 13.65 4.18 -5.97
CA LEU A 142 13.87 3.02 -5.10
C LEU A 142 14.65 1.94 -5.85
N GLN A 143 15.72 1.40 -5.26
CA GLN A 143 16.59 0.43 -5.96
C GLN A 143 15.95 -0.95 -6.19
N HIS A 144 15.02 -1.36 -5.33
CA HIS A 144 14.48 -2.73 -5.33
C HIS A 144 12.94 -2.82 -5.37
N VAL A 145 12.24 -1.68 -5.40
CA VAL A 145 10.79 -1.62 -5.16
C VAL A 145 10.06 -0.93 -6.32
N ASP A 146 10.31 -1.41 -7.55
CA ASP A 146 9.67 -0.92 -8.78
C ASP A 146 8.13 -1.01 -8.78
N TRP A 147 7.57 -1.89 -7.94
CA TRP A 147 6.11 -2.06 -7.85
C TRP A 147 5.43 -0.87 -7.15
N LEU A 148 6.15 -0.10 -6.33
CA LEU A 148 5.56 0.97 -5.55
C LEU A 148 5.13 2.14 -6.44
N GLY A 149 5.94 2.52 -7.42
CA GLY A 149 5.59 3.58 -8.38
C GLY A 149 4.24 3.35 -9.06
N ARG A 150 3.93 2.10 -9.41
CA ARG A 150 2.64 1.74 -10.03
C ARG A 150 1.46 1.95 -9.09
N LEU A 151 1.63 1.67 -7.80
CA LEU A 151 0.60 1.90 -6.80
C LEU A 151 0.42 3.39 -6.51
N LEU A 152 1.51 4.16 -6.50
CA LEU A 152 1.46 5.61 -6.30
C LEU A 152 0.78 6.33 -7.48
N VAL A 153 1.02 5.88 -8.72
CA VAL A 153 0.28 6.38 -9.89
C VAL A 153 -1.21 6.05 -9.81
N ALA A 154 -1.57 4.87 -9.30
CA ALA A 154 -2.98 4.53 -9.03
C ALA A 154 -3.58 5.41 -7.92
N ALA A 155 -2.80 5.69 -6.87
CA ALA A 155 -3.20 6.57 -5.79
C ALA A 155 -3.39 8.02 -6.27
N LEU A 156 -2.56 8.53 -7.17
CA LEU A 156 -2.71 9.85 -7.80
C LEU A 156 -4.04 9.98 -8.55
N LEU A 157 -4.44 8.95 -9.31
CA LEU A 157 -5.73 8.93 -10.00
C LEU A 157 -6.92 8.90 -9.03
N ARG A 158 -6.78 8.21 -7.89
CA ARG A 158 -7.77 8.22 -6.80
C ARG A 158 -7.84 9.58 -6.12
N GLN A 159 -6.69 10.17 -5.78
CA GLN A 159 -6.60 11.50 -5.18
C GLN A 159 -7.28 12.56 -6.05
N ARG A 160 -7.12 12.48 -7.38
CA ARG A 160 -7.75 13.38 -8.35
C ARG A 160 -9.17 12.96 -8.76
N GLY A 161 -9.81 12.06 -8.02
CA GLY A 161 -11.22 11.70 -8.19
C GLY A 161 -11.57 10.88 -9.44
N LYS A 162 -10.58 10.35 -10.18
CA LYS A 162 -10.86 9.53 -11.38
C LYS A 162 -11.26 8.10 -11.03
N THR A 163 -10.79 7.58 -9.90
CA THR A 163 -11.12 6.24 -9.43
C THR A 163 -11.44 6.27 -7.94
N ALA A 164 -12.73 6.36 -7.60
CA ALA A 164 -13.18 6.42 -6.21
C ALA A 164 -13.38 5.02 -5.59
N SER A 165 -13.94 4.08 -6.36
CA SER A 165 -14.35 2.75 -5.88
C SER A 165 -13.27 1.68 -5.94
N HIS A 166 -12.15 1.95 -6.63
CA HIS A 166 -11.07 0.99 -6.80
C HIS A 166 -9.75 1.71 -7.05
N LEU A 167 -8.64 1.05 -6.74
CA LEU A 167 -7.33 1.48 -7.22
C LEU A 167 -7.14 0.95 -8.64
N MET A 168 -6.93 1.83 -9.62
CA MET A 168 -6.67 1.37 -10.99
C MET A 168 -5.53 0.36 -11.00
N CYS A 169 -5.72 -0.77 -11.69
CA CYS A 169 -4.63 -1.70 -11.95
C CYS A 169 -3.73 -1.08 -13.03
N VAL A 170 -2.84 -0.18 -12.62
CA VAL A 170 -1.83 0.46 -13.47
C VAL A 170 -0.72 -0.55 -13.84
N ASN A 171 -0.89 -1.83 -13.50
CA ASN A 171 0.05 -2.92 -13.75
C ASN A 171 0.11 -3.22 -15.25
N SER A 172 0.75 -2.33 -15.99
CA SER A 172 1.35 -2.65 -17.25
C SER A 172 2.43 -3.67 -16.93
N GLY A 173 2.09 -4.96 -17.06
CA GLY A 173 2.94 -6.09 -16.66
C GLY A 173 4.38 -5.86 -17.14
N ALA A 174 5.36 -6.34 -16.38
CA ALA A 174 6.82 -6.14 -16.52
C ALA A 174 7.37 -5.89 -17.95
N ARG A 175 6.71 -6.44 -18.98
CA ARG A 175 6.86 -6.11 -20.39
C ARG A 175 6.77 -4.61 -20.76
N ALA A 176 5.95 -3.79 -20.10
CA ALA A 176 5.84 -2.37 -20.44
C ALA A 176 7.00 -1.55 -19.84
N ALA A 177 7.34 -1.77 -18.57
CA ALA A 177 8.48 -1.12 -17.92
C ALA A 177 9.80 -1.41 -18.67
N GLY A 178 10.05 -2.68 -19.04
CA GLY A 178 11.21 -3.04 -19.87
C GLY A 178 11.16 -2.49 -21.30
N ARG A 179 10.00 -2.04 -21.80
CA ARG A 179 9.86 -1.37 -23.11
C ARG A 179 10.01 0.14 -23.02
N LEU A 180 9.52 0.77 -21.95
CA LEU A 180 9.78 2.19 -21.66
C LEU A 180 11.27 2.42 -21.41
N ARG A 181 11.91 1.55 -20.60
CA ARG A 181 13.36 1.57 -20.37
C ARG A 181 14.20 1.43 -21.64
N ARG A 182 13.71 0.70 -22.66
CA ARG A 182 14.39 0.56 -23.97
C ARG A 182 14.16 1.75 -24.91
N LYS A 183 13.13 2.55 -24.67
CA LYS A 183 12.86 3.80 -25.42
C LYS A 183 13.55 4.98 -24.74
N GLN A 184 14.84 4.86 -24.48
CA GLN A 184 15.67 5.96 -24.01
C GLN A 184 15.83 6.96 -25.15
N GLY A 185 15.09 8.06 -25.13
CA GLY A 185 15.30 9.12 -26.11
C GLY A 185 14.30 10.26 -26.06
N GLU A 186 13.01 9.99 -25.86
CA GLU A 186 12.00 11.05 -25.98
C GLU A 186 10.89 10.94 -24.91
N PRO A 187 10.81 11.90 -23.96
CA PRO A 187 9.78 11.91 -22.91
C PRO A 187 8.35 11.86 -23.46
N VAL A 188 8.09 12.58 -24.56
CA VAL A 188 6.78 12.61 -25.21
C VAL A 188 6.39 11.22 -25.73
N ALA A 189 7.32 10.50 -26.36
CA ALA A 189 7.07 9.15 -26.87
C ALA A 189 6.77 8.14 -25.74
N LYS A 190 7.41 8.29 -24.58
CA LYS A 190 7.13 7.48 -23.37
C LYS A 190 5.72 7.74 -22.84
N ILE A 191 5.34 9.02 -22.73
CA ILE A 191 4.00 9.44 -22.28
C ILE A 191 2.91 8.92 -23.25
N LEU A 192 3.09 9.12 -24.56
CA LEU A 192 2.16 8.64 -25.58
C LEU A 192 2.01 7.12 -25.56
N PHE A 193 3.12 6.38 -25.38
CA PHE A 193 3.08 4.93 -25.24
C PHE A 193 2.29 4.49 -24.01
N TRP A 194 2.49 5.18 -22.87
CA TRP A 194 1.78 4.88 -21.63
C TRP A 194 0.26 5.11 -21.77
N LEU A 195 -0.14 6.18 -22.45
CA LEU A 195 -1.54 6.50 -22.73
C LEU A 195 -2.16 5.48 -23.70
N ALA A 196 -1.46 5.17 -24.80
CA ALA A 196 -1.91 4.21 -25.80
C ALA A 196 -2.07 2.79 -25.23
N ALA A 197 -1.24 2.40 -24.27
CA ALA A 197 -1.36 1.12 -23.58
C ALA A 197 -2.68 0.97 -22.78
N ARG A 198 -3.36 2.09 -22.47
CA ARG A 198 -4.59 2.12 -21.65
C ARG A 198 -5.86 2.44 -22.46
N SER A 199 -5.72 2.99 -23.66
CA SER A 199 -6.83 3.24 -24.58
C SER A 199 -7.11 2.08 -25.53
N ARG A 200 -6.23 1.07 -25.62
CA ARG A 200 -6.39 -0.03 -26.57
C ARG A 200 -7.55 -0.95 -26.14
N PRO A 201 -8.61 -1.10 -26.95
CA PRO A 201 -9.71 -2.00 -26.64
C PRO A 201 -9.22 -3.46 -26.66
N PRO A 202 -9.82 -4.37 -25.86
CA PRO A 202 -9.47 -5.78 -25.92
C PRO A 202 -9.69 -6.32 -27.34
N PRO A 203 -8.82 -7.22 -27.85
CA PRO A 203 -9.03 -7.82 -29.15
C PRO A 203 -10.36 -8.59 -29.12
N ASN A 204 -11.24 -8.25 -30.05
CA ASN A 204 -12.54 -8.89 -30.24
C ASN A 204 -12.29 -10.39 -30.45
N ARG A 205 -12.66 -11.23 -29.48
CA ARG A 205 -12.64 -12.68 -29.65
C ARG A 205 -13.87 -13.04 -30.47
N ALA A 206 -13.65 -13.30 -31.77
CA ALA A 206 -14.62 -13.97 -32.62
C ALA A 206 -14.67 -15.47 -32.30
#